data_AF-A0A3C1M0C6-F1
#
_entry.id   AF-A0A3C1M0C6-F1
#
_cell.length_a   1.000
_cell.length_b   1.000
_cell.length_c   1.000
_cell.angle_alpha   90.00
_cell.angle_beta   90.00
_cell.angle_gamma   90.00
#
_symmetry.space_group_name_H-M   'P 1'
#
loop_
_entity.id
_entity.type
_entity.pdbx_description
1 polymer ?
#
loop_
_entity_poly.entity_id
_entity_poly.type
_entity_poly.pdbx_seq_one_letter_code
_entity_poly.pdbx_strand_id
1 'polypeptide(L)'
;GAIAGVMVVFAVQLFDKLQFDDPVGATSVHLVCGIWGTLAVGLFAVGPDSAGLGSFVLYGEGFGPLKGLLYGGGIAQLVPQIIGILSVGLFTTVFSFAAWYAIAAVTGGNIRVSKEEEEEGLDVGEHGMEAYSGFPSEMIE
;
A
#
# COMPACT_ATOMS: atom_id res chain seq x y z
N GLY A 1 8.98 1.25 11.26
CA GLY A 1 9.82 2.43 10.99
C GLY A 1 11.03 2.05 10.18
N ALA A 2 12.20 1.88 10.81
CA ALA A 2 13.47 1.65 10.13
C ALA A 2 13.45 0.51 9.09
N ILE A 3 12.90 -0.66 9.45
CA ILE A 3 12.80 -1.81 8.52
C ILE A 3 11.95 -1.46 7.29
N ALA A 4 10.77 -0.88 7.49
CA ALA A 4 9.90 -0.44 6.39
C ALA A 4 10.59 0.62 5.49
N GLY A 5 11.32 1.57 6.09
CA GLY A 5 12.05 2.60 5.35
C GLY A 5 13.17 2.04 4.48
N VAL A 6 13.78 0.91 4.86
CA VAL A 6 14.74 0.20 4.00
C VAL A 6 13.99 -0.62 2.93
N MET A 7 12.92 -1.33 3.31
CA MET A 7 12.14 -2.17 2.40
C MET A 7 11.55 -1.37 1.23
N VAL A 8 11.01 -0.18 1.49
CA VAL A 8 10.35 0.63 0.47
C VAL A 8 11.31 1.00 -0.69
N VAL A 9 12.58 1.27 -0.39
CA VAL A 9 13.59 1.63 -1.42
C VAL A 9 13.80 0.48 -2.40
N PHE A 10 13.86 -0.76 -1.91
CA PHE A 10 14.01 -1.93 -2.76
C PHE A 10 12.69 -2.35 -3.42
N ALA A 11 11.56 -2.09 -2.77
CA ALA A 11 10.24 -2.35 -3.33
C ALA A 11 9.99 -1.50 -4.58
N VAL A 12 10.30 -0.21 -4.55
CA VAL A 12 10.15 0.69 -5.71
C VAL A 12 10.91 0.13 -6.91
N GLN A 13 12.20 -0.15 -6.73
CA GLN A 13 13.05 -0.72 -7.80
C GLN A 13 12.53 -2.06 -8.33
N LEU A 14 11.92 -2.88 -7.46
CA LEU A 14 11.31 -4.14 -7.88
C LEU A 14 10.08 -3.92 -8.75
N PHE A 15 9.16 -3.04 -8.34
CA PHE A 15 7.95 -2.75 -9.12
C PHE A 15 8.30 -2.10 -10.48
N ASP A 16 9.28 -1.18 -10.51
CA ASP A 16 9.79 -0.58 -11.75
C ASP A 16 10.37 -1.65 -12.68
N LYS A 17 11.20 -2.56 -12.13
CA LYS A 17 11.79 -3.66 -12.90
C LYS A 17 10.75 -4.65 -13.43
N LEU A 18 9.66 -4.83 -12.70
CA LEU A 18 8.51 -5.65 -13.12
C LEU A 18 7.57 -4.91 -14.07
N GLN A 19 7.86 -3.65 -14.40
CA GLN A 19 7.05 -2.80 -15.26
C GLN A 19 5.61 -2.63 -14.75
N PHE A 20 5.44 -2.59 -13.43
CA PHE A 20 4.18 -2.18 -12.84
C PHE A 20 4.05 -0.66 -12.94
N ASP A 21 2.98 -0.19 -13.59
CA ASP A 21 2.64 1.22 -13.73
C ASP A 21 2.10 1.78 -12.39
N ASP A 22 3.02 2.08 -11.47
CA ASP A 22 2.77 2.65 -10.14
C ASP A 22 3.41 4.04 -10.03
N PRO A 23 2.78 5.10 -10.58
CA PRO A 23 3.42 6.39 -10.83
C PRO A 23 3.84 7.14 -9.56
N VAL A 24 3.29 6.76 -8.40
CA VAL A 24 3.55 7.42 -7.11
C VAL A 24 4.20 6.48 -6.09
N GLY A 25 4.53 5.25 -6.47
CA GLY A 25 5.07 4.23 -5.57
C GLY A 25 4.08 3.78 -4.48
N ALA A 26 2.77 3.86 -4.74
CA ALA A 26 1.73 3.52 -3.78
C ALA A 26 1.82 2.05 -3.35
N THR A 27 2.16 1.14 -4.25
CA THR A 27 2.33 -0.28 -3.94
C THR A 27 3.51 -0.50 -2.99
N SER A 28 4.63 0.18 -3.21
CA SER A 28 5.80 0.09 -2.35
C SER A 28 5.53 0.63 -0.94
N VAL A 29 4.92 1.81 -0.85
CA VAL A 29 4.66 2.47 0.44
C VAL A 29 3.50 1.81 1.18
N HIS A 30 2.37 1.56 0.53
CA HIS A 30 1.15 1.13 1.21
C HIS A 30 1.00 -0.40 1.26
N LEU A 31 1.26 -1.11 0.16
CA LEU A 31 1.12 -2.57 0.15
C LEU A 31 2.30 -3.24 0.86
N VAL A 32 3.54 -3.01 0.41
CA VAL A 32 4.71 -3.69 0.97
C VAL A 32 4.97 -3.28 2.42
N CYS A 33 4.99 -1.98 2.74
CA CYS A 33 5.18 -1.55 4.13
C CYS A 33 3.97 -1.85 5.01
N GLY A 34 2.75 -1.87 4.46
CA GLY A 34 1.54 -2.28 5.18
C GLY A 34 1.56 -3.76 5.57
N ILE A 35 1.98 -4.65 4.66
CA ILE A 35 2.22 -6.07 4.95
C ILE A 35 3.28 -6.20 6.05
N TRP A 36 4.40 -5.51 5.92
CA TRP A 36 5.44 -5.51 6.95
C TRP A 36 4.90 -5.03 8.31
N GLY A 37 4.17 -3.92 8.35
CA GLY A 37 3.60 -3.39 9.60
C GLY A 37 2.66 -4.39 10.27
N THR A 38 1.85 -5.09 9.49
CA THR A 38 0.92 -6.12 9.99
C THR A 38 1.68 -7.32 10.53
N LEU A 39 2.70 -7.81 9.82
CA LEU A 39 3.58 -8.88 10.32
C LEU A 39 4.37 -8.46 11.56
N ALA A 40 4.78 -7.20 11.66
CA ALA A 40 5.50 -6.67 12.82
C ALA A 40 4.65 -6.76 14.10
N VAL A 41 3.32 -6.64 14.03
CA VAL A 41 2.43 -6.94 15.17
C VAL A 41 2.58 -8.40 15.60
N GLY A 42 2.60 -9.33 14.65
CA GLY A 42 2.82 -10.76 14.90
C GLY A 42 4.17 -11.09 15.55
N LEU A 43 5.19 -10.27 15.30
CA LEU A 43 6.53 -10.45 15.84
C LEU A 43 6.73 -9.77 17.20
N PHE A 44 6.28 -8.52 17.31
CA PHE A 44 6.69 -7.60 18.37
C PHE A 44 5.57 -7.20 19.35
N ALA A 45 4.35 -7.73 19.21
CA ALA A 45 3.29 -7.45 20.17
C ALA A 45 3.69 -7.91 21.58
N VAL A 46 3.48 -7.04 22.58
CA VAL A 46 3.79 -7.34 24.00
C VAL A 46 2.65 -8.07 24.72
N GLY A 47 1.51 -8.25 24.06
CA GLY A 47 0.34 -8.90 24.62
C GLY A 47 -0.58 -7.96 25.43
N PRO A 48 -1.80 -8.41 25.74
CA PRO A 48 -2.76 -7.65 26.55
C PRO A 48 -2.28 -7.45 28.00
N ASP A 49 -1.47 -8.37 28.54
CA ASP A 49 -0.98 -8.35 29.93
C ASP A 49 0.38 -7.65 30.07
N SER A 50 0.59 -6.54 29.35
CA SER A 50 1.87 -5.83 29.23
C SER A 50 2.33 -5.08 30.51
N ALA A 51 1.79 -5.46 31.68
CA ALA A 51 2.01 -4.88 33.00
C ALA A 51 3.49 -4.80 33.46
N GLY A 52 4.45 -5.31 32.70
CA GLY A 52 5.88 -5.31 33.03
C GLY A 52 6.80 -4.45 32.16
N LEU A 53 6.32 -3.81 31.08
CA LEU A 53 7.18 -3.09 30.12
C LEU A 53 7.04 -1.55 30.15
N GLY A 54 6.43 -0.99 31.20
CA GLY A 54 6.28 0.46 31.34
C GLY A 54 5.14 1.02 30.50
N SER A 55 3.91 0.58 30.78
CA SER A 55 2.63 1.29 30.61
C SER A 55 2.49 2.29 29.45
N PHE A 56 2.88 1.94 28.23
CA PHE A 56 2.24 2.52 27.05
C PHE A 56 1.03 1.65 26.72
N VAL A 57 -0.05 1.86 27.47
CA VAL A 57 -1.31 1.12 27.34
C VAL A 57 -2.01 1.61 26.06
N LEU A 58 -1.69 0.97 24.94
CA LEU A 58 -2.34 1.21 23.65
C LEU A 58 -3.76 0.60 23.59
N TYR A 59 -4.03 -0.42 24.42
CA TYR A 59 -5.29 -1.16 24.47
C TYR A 59 -5.71 -1.34 25.93
N GLY A 60 -7.01 -1.34 26.23
CA GLY A 60 -7.51 -1.59 27.58
C GLY A 60 -7.10 -2.96 28.14
N GLU A 61 -7.26 -3.18 29.44
CA GLU A 61 -6.97 -4.48 30.08
C GLU A 61 -7.71 -5.63 29.39
N GLY A 62 -6.97 -6.68 29.01
CA GLY A 62 -7.53 -7.83 28.28
C GLY A 62 -7.81 -7.58 26.80
N PHE A 63 -7.55 -6.38 26.28
CA PHE A 63 -7.71 -6.04 24.86
C PHE A 63 -6.35 -5.95 24.15
N GLY A 64 -6.39 -6.14 22.84
CA GLY A 64 -5.21 -6.01 21.98
C GLY A 64 -4.68 -7.35 21.44
N PRO A 65 -3.58 -7.30 20.66
CA PRO A 65 -2.97 -8.49 20.09
C PRO A 65 -2.39 -9.40 21.18
N LEU A 66 -2.40 -10.72 20.95
CA LEU A 66 -1.64 -11.67 21.77
C LEU A 66 -0.15 -11.34 21.70
N LYS A 67 0.64 -11.94 22.60
CA LYS A 67 2.11 -11.81 22.55
C LYS A 67 2.62 -12.27 21.19
N GLY A 68 3.52 -11.47 20.62
CA GLY A 68 4.21 -11.78 19.38
C GLY A 68 5.27 -12.86 19.58
N LEU A 69 5.76 -13.40 18.46
CA LEU A 69 6.74 -14.49 18.43
C LEU A 69 7.99 -14.17 19.24
N LEU A 70 8.52 -12.94 19.13
CA LEU A 70 9.77 -12.53 19.77
C LEU A 70 9.61 -12.20 21.27
N TYR A 71 8.37 -12.13 21.76
CA TYR A 71 8.02 -11.97 23.16
C TYR A 71 7.48 -13.28 23.80
N GLY A 72 7.72 -14.41 23.15
CA GLY A 72 7.38 -15.74 23.67
C GLY A 72 5.92 -16.17 23.45
N GLY A 73 5.14 -15.46 22.64
CA GLY A 73 3.76 -15.82 22.31
C GLY A 73 3.62 -16.91 21.23
N GLY A 74 4.73 -17.41 20.70
CA GLY A 74 4.73 -18.39 19.61
C GLY A 74 4.13 -17.82 18.32
N ILE A 75 3.58 -18.70 17.47
CA ILE A 75 3.02 -18.30 16.17
C ILE A 75 1.56 -17.85 16.24
N ALA A 76 0.91 -17.98 17.39
CA ALA A 76 -0.52 -17.75 17.54
C ALA A 76 -0.93 -16.33 17.12
N GLN A 77 -0.07 -15.33 17.35
CA GLN A 77 -0.33 -13.96 16.91
C GLN A 77 0.00 -13.72 15.43
N LEU A 78 0.92 -14.47 14.82
CA LEU A 78 1.25 -14.34 13.39
C LEU A 78 0.10 -14.82 12.49
N VAL A 79 -0.59 -15.88 12.89
CA VAL A 79 -1.71 -16.46 12.13
C VAL A 79 -2.80 -15.42 11.80
N PRO A 80 -3.39 -14.68 12.76
CA PRO A 80 -4.40 -13.67 12.44
C PRO A 80 -3.85 -12.51 11.60
N GLN A 81 -2.55 -12.17 11.70
CA GLN A 81 -1.95 -11.14 10.85
C GLN A 81 -1.89 -11.59 9.38
N ILE A 82 -1.48 -12.85 9.14
CA ILE A 82 -1.44 -13.43 7.79
C ILE A 82 -2.86 -13.54 7.22
N ILE A 83 -3.81 -14.03 8.01
CA ILE A 83 -5.22 -14.08 7.59
C ILE A 83 -5.70 -12.67 7.23
N GLY A 84 -5.44 -11.67 8.07
CA GLY A 84 -5.80 -10.28 7.80
C GLY A 84 -5.20 -9.75 6.48
N ILE A 85 -3.90 -9.97 6.24
CA ILE A 85 -3.23 -9.57 5.00
C ILE A 85 -3.92 -10.20 3.78
N LEU A 86 -4.19 -11.50 3.82
CA LEU A 86 -4.80 -12.22 2.71
C LEU A 86 -6.27 -11.82 2.52
N SER A 87 -7.04 -11.69 3.60
CA SER A 87 -8.44 -11.30 3.55
C SER A 87 -8.61 -9.89 3.00
N VAL A 88 -7.82 -8.92 3.50
CA VAL A 88 -7.87 -7.54 3.01
C VAL A 88 -7.35 -7.48 1.57
N GLY A 89 -6.21 -8.11 1.27
CA GLY A 89 -5.64 -8.10 -0.09
C GLY A 89 -6.56 -8.73 -1.14
N LEU A 90 -7.22 -9.84 -0.81
CA LEU A 90 -8.20 -10.47 -1.69
C LEU A 90 -9.43 -9.58 -1.87
N PHE A 91 -9.98 -9.05 -0.76
CA PHE A 91 -11.15 -8.18 -0.80
C PHE A 91 -10.87 -6.93 -1.65
N THR A 92 -9.78 -6.21 -1.38
CA THR A 92 -9.45 -4.98 -2.11
C THR A 92 -9.21 -5.27 -3.59
N THR A 93 -8.46 -6.32 -3.92
CA THR A 93 -8.18 -6.65 -5.33
C THR A 93 -9.44 -6.99 -6.09
N VAL A 94 -10.30 -7.87 -5.54
CA VAL A 94 -11.54 -8.30 -6.21
C VAL A 94 -12.51 -7.14 -6.39
N PHE A 95 -12.77 -6.37 -5.33
CA PHE A 95 -13.74 -5.29 -5.39
C PHE A 95 -13.24 -4.07 -6.17
N SER A 96 -11.96 -3.71 -6.07
CA SER A 96 -11.39 -2.65 -6.90
C SER A 96 -11.40 -3.04 -8.37
N PHE A 97 -11.00 -4.27 -8.72
CA PHE A 97 -11.08 -4.75 -10.10
C PHE A 97 -12.51 -4.70 -10.64
N ALA A 98 -13.48 -5.20 -9.86
CA ALA A 98 -14.89 -5.17 -10.25
C ALA A 98 -15.40 -3.73 -10.44
N ALA A 99 -15.04 -2.81 -9.54
CA ALA A 99 -15.43 -1.41 -9.63
C ALA A 99 -14.84 -0.73 -10.87
N TRP A 100 -13.53 -0.88 -11.10
CA TRP A 100 -12.87 -0.31 -12.28
C TRP A 100 -13.39 -0.89 -13.59
N TYR A 101 -13.65 -2.21 -13.61
CA TYR A 101 -14.26 -2.87 -14.77
C TYR A 101 -15.69 -2.36 -15.03
N ALA A 102 -16.49 -2.19 -13.98
CA ALA A 102 -17.85 -1.66 -14.11
C ALA A 102 -17.85 -0.21 -14.62
N ILE A 103 -16.93 0.63 -14.12
CA ILE A 103 -16.74 2.00 -14.62
C ILE A 103 -16.36 1.95 -16.10
N ALA A 104 -15.33 1.18 -16.47
CA ALA A 104 -14.92 1.01 -17.86
C ALA A 104 -16.09 0.61 -18.76
N ALA A 105 -16.91 -0.35 -18.32
CA ALA A 105 -18.04 -0.85 -19.10
C ALA A 105 -19.10 0.23 -19.40
N VAL A 106 -19.27 1.23 -18.53
CA VAL A 106 -20.25 2.31 -18.72
C VAL A 106 -19.65 3.58 -19.34
N THR A 107 -18.33 3.75 -19.30
CA THR A 107 -17.63 4.92 -19.87
C THR A 107 -17.07 4.70 -21.28
N GLY A 108 -17.42 3.57 -21.94
CA GLY A 108 -17.00 3.30 -23.32
C GLY A 108 -15.84 2.31 -23.47
N GLY A 109 -15.56 1.51 -22.44
CA GLY A 109 -14.67 0.35 -22.49
C GLY A 109 -13.28 0.57 -21.90
N ASN A 110 -12.91 1.81 -21.56
CA ASN A 110 -11.63 2.13 -20.92
C ASN A 110 -11.82 3.24 -19.88
N ILE A 111 -10.99 3.22 -18.83
CA ILE A 111 -10.92 4.28 -17.80
C ILE A 111 -9.73 5.22 -18.01
N ARG A 112 -8.74 4.81 -18.80
CA ARG A 112 -7.58 5.63 -19.16
C ARG A 112 -7.92 6.45 -20.40
N VAL A 113 -7.37 7.65 -20.48
CA VAL A 113 -7.41 8.51 -21.67
C VAL A 113 -6.71 7.84 -22.86
N SER A 114 -6.88 8.41 -24.05
CA SER A 114 -6.17 7.94 -25.24
C SER A 114 -4.65 8.15 -25.09
N LYS A 115 -3.83 7.36 -25.79
CA LYS A 115 -2.36 7.52 -25.75
C LYS A 115 -1.91 8.90 -26.24
N GLU A 116 -2.61 9.46 -27.22
CA GLU A 116 -2.36 10.79 -27.77
C GLU A 116 -2.59 11.88 -26.70
N GLU A 117 -3.71 11.78 -25.97
CA GLU A 117 -4.03 12.70 -24.87
C GLU A 117 -3.12 12.49 -23.64
N GLU A 118 -2.68 11.26 -23.38
CA GLU A 118 -1.70 10.96 -22.34
C GLU A 118 -0.32 11.58 -22.65
N GLU A 119 0.07 11.61 -23.93
CA GLU A 119 1.32 12.22 -24.40
C GLU A 119 1.24 13.77 -24.44
N GLU A 120 0.09 14.34 -24.80
CA GLU A 120 -0.14 15.79 -24.79
C GLU A 120 -0.21 16.35 -23.35
N GLY A 121 -0.68 15.52 -22.41
CA GLY A 121 -0.87 15.86 -21.01
C GLY A 121 -2.30 16.32 -20.71
N LEU A 122 -2.85 15.78 -19.62
CA LEU A 122 -4.24 16.01 -19.21
C LEU A 122 -4.56 17.48 -18.88
N ASP A 123 -3.57 18.30 -18.55
CA ASP A 123 -3.78 19.72 -18.28
C ASP A 123 -4.27 20.46 -19.54
N VAL A 124 -3.75 20.11 -20.71
CA VAL A 124 -4.16 20.72 -21.99
C VAL A 124 -5.56 20.24 -22.39
N GLY A 125 -5.78 18.91 -22.36
CA GLY A 125 -7.05 18.30 -22.77
C GLY A 125 -8.23 18.66 -21.87
N GLU A 126 -8.05 18.63 -20.55
CA GLU A 126 -9.15 18.81 -19.58
C GLU A 126 -9.29 20.26 -19.08
N HIS A 127 -8.19 21.03 -19.06
CA HIS A 127 -8.17 22.37 -18.45
C HIS A 127 -7.79 23.50 -19.43
N GLY A 128 -7.37 23.17 -20.66
CA GLY A 128 -7.03 24.15 -21.69
C GLY A 128 -5.84 25.04 -21.33
N MET A 129 -4.96 24.58 -20.44
CA MET A 129 -3.84 25.35 -19.91
C MET A 129 -2.68 24.43 -19.56
N GLU A 130 -1.45 24.96 -19.60
CA GLU A 130 -0.30 24.28 -19.02
C GLU A 130 -0.20 24.60 -17.52
N ALA A 131 0.00 23.58 -16.67
CA ALA A 131 0.18 23.82 -15.23
C ALA A 131 1.48 24.59 -14.90
N TYR A 132 2.53 24.42 -15.71
CA TYR A 132 3.82 25.08 -15.53
C TYR A 132 4.33 25.67 -16.85
N SER A 133 4.50 26.99 -16.90
CA SER A 133 5.07 27.66 -18.07
C SER A 133 6.60 27.52 -18.11
N GLY A 134 7.13 27.05 -19.25
CA GLY A 134 8.57 27.12 -19.55
C GLY A 134 9.40 25.87 -19.25
N PHE A 135 8.80 24.71 -18.97
CA PHE A 135 9.49 23.42 -19.03
C PHE A 135 9.37 22.85 -20.45
N PRO A 136 10.47 22.62 -21.18
CA PRO A 136 10.40 21.91 -22.45
C PRO A 136 9.89 20.48 -22.19
N SER A 137 8.87 20.06 -22.93
CA SER A 137 8.33 18.69 -22.94
C SER A 137 9.35 17.62 -23.34
N GLU A 138 10.54 18.01 -23.81
CA GLU A 138 11.59 17.15 -24.36
C GLU A 138 12.59 16.58 -23.33
N MET A 139 12.44 16.83 -22.02
CA MET A 139 13.45 16.40 -21.02
C MET A 139 13.15 15.06 -20.30
N ILE A 140 12.19 14.25 -20.76
CA ILE A 140 11.82 12.98 -20.11
C ILE A 140 11.75 11.79 -21.09
N GLU A 141 12.57 11.76 -22.14
CA GLU A 141 12.88 10.50 -22.86
C GLU A 141 13.97 9.69 -22.15
#